data_AF-A0A3N2NNJ2-F1
#
_entry.id   AF-A0A3N2NNJ2-F1
#
_cell.length_a   1.000
_cell.length_b   1.000
_cell.length_c   1.000
_cell.angle_alpha   90.00
_cell.angle_beta   90.00
_cell.angle_gamma   90.00
#
_symmetry.space_group_name_H-M   'P 1'
#
loop_
_entity.id
_entity.type
_entity.pdbx_description
1 polymer ?
#
loop_
_entity_poly.entity_id
_entity_poly.type
_entity_poly.pdbx_seq_one_letter_code
_entity_poly.pdbx_strand_id
1 'polypeptide(L)'
;MEERKQAMKLTDKRFWIYEIATALCMSAFSLTVYSDSIFCILLILLSNALAVAIGLIWPKNIGVLYTWLGIWGAAIGAYLVDVTLMVKFNMTIHEPYPLIVVQIYLLPCFILVSGVLCFAGWIIMNKTYKRTAFKAIFTALLSIIGAIGAAANINIGKNVVPFVIFIGLAIVGCLLFHKSLKDIQGKSPVDLWKLRKAKYETWRDGKANQVSLSGNDYLYGLRQIFPFMVAGLFILSCTLFGLFSPDQSNEWKAKGLVGNVSDLYIFDDGKGIAISSLRYMNHPDTATVYLTENGGRKWDLFIELPGYGRAFNTVRINDDVYCAIQHHSAYEIETINHKGSNWWSDFKFANPPILFAHNDSLCYAANGIFYRTDRYLKEADSIGCYSLQPANKGLAVVQNHIFGFTFYQSPGGYRLYDFTADSYIADFSCKGDVSLIKSSDNTCVILTQTGREVESYLLDCPTGTMTKTEQFDFGMMEPLRSEGSVIYSIVTKRPNTDSYILYSLDAGKTWNTHSINESHIRACCIHNGYLYFYNQFMHTICRQKLEIKNL
;
A
#
# COMPACT_ATOMS: atom_id res chain seq x y z
N MET A 1 -61.43 -6.28 -24.25
CA MET A 1 -61.19 -5.80 -22.88
C MET A 1 -59.68 -5.67 -22.74
N GLU A 2 -59.14 -4.53 -23.15
CA GLU A 2 -57.70 -4.25 -23.13
C GLU A 2 -57.20 -4.16 -21.68
N GLU A 3 -56.24 -5.00 -21.32
CA GLU A 3 -55.42 -4.79 -20.13
C GLU A 3 -54.66 -3.46 -20.29
N ARG A 4 -55.16 -2.40 -19.65
CA ARG A 4 -54.38 -1.18 -19.43
C ARG A 4 -53.14 -1.55 -18.60
N LYS A 5 -52.00 -1.74 -19.27
CA LYS A 5 -50.66 -1.62 -18.66
C LYS A 5 -50.58 -0.23 -18.01
N GLN A 6 -50.84 -0.14 -16.71
CA GLN A 6 -50.58 1.07 -15.95
C GLN A 6 -49.06 1.29 -15.89
N ALA A 7 -48.55 2.21 -16.70
CA ALA A 7 -47.21 2.74 -16.55
C ALA A 7 -47.10 3.42 -15.18
N MET A 8 -46.12 2.97 -14.38
CA MET A 8 -45.87 3.43 -13.02
C MET A 8 -45.48 4.91 -13.05
N LYS A 9 -46.18 5.76 -12.27
CA LYS A 9 -45.80 7.16 -12.09
C LYS A 9 -44.64 7.26 -11.10
N LEU A 10 -43.63 8.08 -11.37
CA LEU A 10 -42.50 8.43 -10.48
C LEU A 10 -42.91 8.93 -9.07
N THR A 11 -44.20 9.19 -8.85
CA THR A 11 -44.77 9.59 -7.55
C THR A 11 -45.16 8.41 -6.66
N ASP A 12 -45.02 7.16 -7.11
CA ASP A 12 -45.38 5.99 -6.29
C ASP A 12 -44.34 5.75 -5.19
N LYS A 13 -44.76 5.78 -3.92
CA LYS A 13 -43.95 5.48 -2.71
C LYS A 13 -43.12 4.20 -2.83
N ARG A 14 -43.51 3.26 -3.70
CA ARG A 14 -42.78 2.01 -3.98
C ARG A 14 -41.52 2.21 -4.82
N PHE A 15 -41.52 3.17 -5.75
CA PHE A 15 -40.34 3.58 -6.51
C PHE A 15 -39.30 4.22 -5.58
N TRP A 16 -39.75 5.03 -4.63
CA TRP A 16 -38.90 5.72 -3.66
C TRP A 16 -38.17 4.78 -2.67
N ILE A 17 -38.86 3.75 -2.18
CA ILE A 17 -38.23 2.74 -1.30
C ILE A 17 -37.07 2.04 -2.02
N TYR A 18 -37.20 1.87 -3.34
CA TYR A 18 -36.28 1.13 -4.17
C TYR A 18 -35.05 1.92 -4.60
N GLU A 19 -35.21 3.21 -4.87
CA GLU A 19 -34.10 4.10 -5.19
C GLU A 19 -33.19 4.29 -3.97
N ILE A 20 -33.78 4.55 -2.80
CA ILE A 20 -33.04 4.66 -1.51
C ILE A 20 -32.30 3.37 -1.16
N ALA A 21 -32.99 2.24 -1.35
CA ALA A 21 -32.43 0.90 -1.12
C ALA A 21 -31.23 0.60 -2.02
N THR A 22 -31.33 0.91 -3.31
CA THR A 22 -30.24 0.71 -4.28
C THR A 22 -29.05 1.61 -3.96
N ALA A 23 -29.30 2.87 -3.60
CA ALA A 23 -28.26 3.81 -3.20
C ALA A 23 -27.52 3.38 -1.93
N LEU A 24 -28.22 2.79 -0.95
CA LEU A 24 -27.60 2.21 0.25
C LEU A 24 -26.73 0.99 -0.07
N CYS A 25 -27.14 0.13 -1.00
CA CYS A 25 -26.29 -0.99 -1.44
C CYS A 25 -25.06 -0.52 -2.22
N MET A 26 -25.23 0.49 -3.08
CA MET A 26 -24.16 1.10 -3.86
C MET A 26 -23.14 1.81 -2.96
N SER A 27 -23.60 2.54 -1.94
CA SER A 27 -22.71 3.18 -0.96
C SER A 27 -22.02 2.15 -0.07
N ALA A 28 -22.71 1.09 0.36
CA ALA A 28 -22.11 0.00 1.13
C ALA A 28 -21.01 -0.74 0.36
N PHE A 29 -21.18 -0.94 -0.95
CA PHE A 29 -20.13 -1.53 -1.78
C PHE A 29 -18.89 -0.64 -1.84
N SER A 30 -19.05 0.67 -2.09
CA SER A 30 -17.94 1.64 -2.04
C SER A 30 -17.26 1.65 -0.67
N LEU A 31 -18.02 1.57 0.44
CA LEU A 31 -17.48 1.57 1.81
C LEU A 31 -16.53 0.41 2.13
N THR A 32 -16.64 -0.74 1.45
CA THR A 32 -15.71 -1.87 1.66
C THR A 32 -14.27 -1.52 1.29
N VAL A 33 -14.06 -0.50 0.45
CA VAL A 33 -12.77 -0.16 -0.15
C VAL A 33 -12.01 0.91 0.65
N TYR A 34 -12.69 1.93 1.21
CA TYR A 34 -12.04 3.18 1.67
C TYR A 34 -11.86 3.36 3.19
N SER A 35 -12.16 2.34 4.01
CA SER A 35 -12.49 2.54 5.43
C SER A 35 -11.31 2.69 6.41
N ASP A 36 -10.63 3.83 6.40
CA ASP A 36 -9.89 4.30 7.59
C ASP A 36 -10.33 5.72 8.07
N SER A 37 -11.07 6.50 7.27
CA SER A 37 -11.53 7.85 7.63
C SER A 37 -13.07 7.98 7.67
N ILE A 38 -13.62 8.47 8.80
CA ILE A 38 -15.05 8.79 8.97
C ILE A 38 -15.51 9.83 7.93
N PHE A 39 -14.63 10.74 7.53
CA PHE A 39 -14.91 11.74 6.50
C PHE A 39 -15.11 11.12 5.12
N CYS A 40 -14.35 10.07 4.76
CA CYS A 40 -14.57 9.31 3.52
C CYS A 40 -15.92 8.59 3.53
N ILE A 41 -16.30 8.02 4.69
CA ILE A 41 -17.59 7.34 4.87
C ILE A 41 -18.74 8.33 4.65
N LEU A 42 -18.66 9.51 5.26
CA LEU A 42 -19.65 10.57 5.11
C LEU A 42 -19.71 11.10 3.67
N LEU A 43 -18.57 11.26 3.00
CA LEU A 43 -18.48 11.70 1.61
C LEU A 43 -19.19 10.73 0.66
N ILE A 44 -18.90 9.44 0.77
CA ILE A 44 -19.50 8.38 -0.07
C ILE A 44 -21.02 8.28 0.17
N LEU A 45 -21.46 8.48 1.41
CA LEU A 45 -22.90 8.53 1.72
C LEU A 45 -23.55 9.76 1.09
N LEU A 46 -22.91 10.93 1.18
CA LEU A 46 -23.41 12.18 0.64
C LEU A 46 -23.44 12.20 -0.89
N SER A 47 -22.41 11.68 -1.55
CA SER A 47 -22.32 11.62 -3.02
C SER A 47 -23.38 10.71 -3.63
N ASN A 48 -23.60 9.53 -3.03
CA ASN A 48 -24.64 8.61 -3.47
C ASN A 48 -26.04 9.15 -3.15
N ALA A 49 -26.21 9.87 -2.03
CA ALA A 49 -27.46 10.57 -1.73
C ALA A 49 -27.75 11.70 -2.74
N LEU A 50 -26.73 12.45 -3.16
CA LEU A 50 -26.84 13.48 -4.21
C LEU A 50 -27.10 12.87 -5.59
N ALA A 51 -26.46 11.74 -5.92
CA ALA A 51 -26.70 11.02 -7.17
C ALA A 51 -28.16 10.54 -7.29
N VAL A 52 -28.73 10.05 -6.19
CA VAL A 52 -30.17 9.78 -6.08
C VAL A 52 -30.98 11.05 -6.24
N ALA A 53 -30.62 12.11 -5.52
CA ALA A 53 -31.34 13.39 -5.58
C ALA A 53 -31.39 14.00 -6.99
N ILE A 54 -30.34 13.84 -7.78
CA ILE A 54 -30.26 14.28 -9.18
C ILE A 54 -31.17 13.40 -10.08
N GLY A 55 -31.25 12.11 -9.80
CA GLY A 55 -32.25 11.20 -10.41
C GLY A 55 -33.70 11.70 -10.23
N LEU A 56 -33.98 12.48 -9.17
CA LEU A 56 -35.31 13.04 -8.88
C LEU A 56 -35.72 14.22 -9.77
N ILE A 57 -34.74 14.88 -10.41
CA ILE A 57 -34.97 16.06 -11.26
C ILE A 57 -35.35 15.62 -12.69
N TRP A 58 -35.22 14.32 -12.99
CA TRP A 58 -35.43 13.76 -14.32
C TRP A 58 -36.92 13.81 -14.75
N PRO A 59 -37.23 14.23 -15.99
CA PRO A 59 -38.61 14.47 -16.40
C PRO A 59 -39.51 13.23 -16.32
N LYS A 60 -40.76 13.43 -15.87
CA LYS A 60 -41.75 12.38 -15.54
C LYS A 60 -42.18 11.44 -16.68
N ASN A 61 -41.70 11.67 -17.90
CA ASN A 61 -42.09 10.94 -19.12
C ASN A 61 -41.06 9.94 -19.62
N ILE A 62 -40.00 9.67 -18.85
CA ILE A 62 -38.92 8.79 -19.28
C ILE A 62 -39.21 7.35 -18.84
N GLY A 63 -39.08 6.41 -19.79
CA GLY A 63 -39.39 5.00 -19.56
C GLY A 63 -38.50 4.37 -18.48
N VAL A 64 -39.04 3.37 -17.78
CA VAL A 64 -38.41 2.69 -16.63
C VAL A 64 -36.98 2.21 -16.88
N LEU A 65 -36.69 1.76 -18.11
CA LEU A 65 -35.34 1.35 -18.51
C LEU A 65 -34.34 2.53 -18.48
N TYR A 66 -34.74 3.68 -19.01
CA TYR A 66 -33.91 4.88 -19.08
C TYR A 66 -33.68 5.51 -17.71
N THR A 67 -34.67 5.45 -16.82
CA THR A 67 -34.49 5.84 -15.41
C THR A 67 -33.40 5.01 -14.75
N TRP A 68 -33.38 3.70 -15.02
CA TRP A 68 -32.40 2.79 -14.45
C TRP A 68 -31.00 2.94 -15.01
N LEU A 69 -30.89 3.17 -16.32
CA LEU A 69 -29.61 3.54 -16.93
C LEU A 69 -29.09 4.88 -16.39
N GLY A 70 -29.99 5.83 -16.10
CA GLY A 70 -29.65 7.09 -15.44
C GLY A 70 -29.10 6.91 -14.03
N ILE A 71 -29.75 6.09 -13.20
CA ILE A 71 -29.27 5.75 -11.85
C ILE A 71 -27.91 5.04 -11.90
N TRP A 72 -27.73 4.11 -12.83
CA TRP A 72 -26.45 3.42 -13.03
C TRP A 72 -25.33 4.40 -13.41
N GLY A 73 -25.58 5.29 -14.38
CA GLY A 73 -24.64 6.33 -14.77
C GLY A 73 -24.33 7.31 -13.64
N ALA A 74 -25.33 7.71 -12.86
CA ALA A 74 -25.16 8.60 -11.71
C ALA A 74 -24.32 7.95 -10.61
N ALA A 75 -24.45 6.64 -10.38
CA ALA A 75 -23.64 5.92 -9.41
C ALA A 75 -22.17 5.76 -9.84
N ILE A 76 -21.92 5.54 -11.14
CA ILE A 76 -20.55 5.56 -11.70
C ILE A 76 -19.96 6.96 -11.57
N GLY A 77 -20.74 8.00 -11.89
CA GLY A 77 -20.33 9.39 -11.72
C GLY A 77 -20.01 9.73 -10.27
N ALA A 78 -20.84 9.32 -9.32
CA ALA A 78 -20.61 9.49 -7.89
C ALA A 78 -19.33 8.81 -7.43
N TYR A 79 -19.07 7.59 -7.89
CA TYR A 79 -17.82 6.87 -7.60
C TYR A 79 -16.58 7.63 -8.12
N LEU A 80 -16.62 8.13 -9.36
CA LEU A 80 -15.52 8.90 -9.93
C LEU A 80 -15.31 10.24 -9.22
N VAL A 81 -16.40 10.92 -8.85
CA VAL A 81 -16.38 12.15 -8.06
C VAL A 81 -15.82 11.88 -6.66
N ASP A 82 -16.23 10.78 -6.01
CA ASP A 82 -15.73 10.37 -4.70
C ASP A 82 -14.23 10.13 -4.74
N VAL A 83 -13.73 9.39 -5.73
CA VAL A 83 -12.28 9.20 -5.92
C VAL A 83 -11.59 10.54 -6.13
N THR A 84 -12.13 11.40 -6.99
CA THR A 84 -11.56 12.72 -7.29
C THR A 84 -11.54 13.63 -6.06
N LEU A 85 -12.61 13.63 -5.26
CA LEU A 85 -12.73 14.44 -4.04
C LEU A 85 -11.88 13.88 -2.91
N MET A 86 -11.76 12.56 -2.77
CA MET A 86 -10.84 11.93 -1.82
C MET A 86 -9.39 12.31 -2.11
N VAL A 87 -9.00 12.30 -3.39
CA VAL A 87 -7.69 12.79 -3.85
C VAL A 87 -7.54 14.30 -3.61
N LYS A 88 -8.54 15.10 -3.98
CA LYS A 88 -8.46 16.57 -3.89
C LYS A 88 -8.46 17.10 -2.45
N PHE A 89 -9.17 16.44 -1.54
CA PHE A 89 -9.26 16.82 -0.13
C PHE A 89 -8.32 16.02 0.77
N ASN A 90 -7.42 15.20 0.20
CA ASN A 90 -6.48 14.35 0.95
C ASN A 90 -7.14 13.57 2.09
N MET A 91 -8.31 12.97 1.83
CA MET A 91 -9.07 12.27 2.85
C MET A 91 -8.50 10.86 3.16
N THR A 92 -7.45 10.46 2.45
CA THR A 92 -6.74 9.17 2.59
C THR A 92 -5.30 9.37 3.03
N ILE A 93 -4.78 8.45 3.85
CA ILE A 93 -3.40 8.45 4.35
C ILE A 93 -2.38 8.11 3.22
N HIS A 94 -2.84 7.46 2.15
CA HIS A 94 -2.00 7.11 1.00
C HIS A 94 -1.77 8.30 0.06
N GLU A 95 -0.64 8.28 -0.65
CA GLU A 95 -0.40 9.18 -1.78
C GLU A 95 -1.54 9.08 -2.82
N PRO A 96 -1.87 10.16 -3.53
CA PRO A 96 -2.96 10.18 -4.49
C PRO A 96 -2.75 9.16 -5.63
N TYR A 97 -1.51 8.85 -5.99
CA TYR A 97 -1.18 8.00 -7.14
C TYR A 97 -1.50 6.51 -6.90
N PRO A 98 -1.06 5.85 -5.81
CA PRO A 98 -1.49 4.50 -5.44
C PRO A 98 -3.01 4.34 -5.36
N LEU A 99 -3.70 5.31 -4.76
CA LEU A 99 -5.15 5.31 -4.64
C LEU A 99 -5.79 5.28 -6.03
N ILE A 100 -5.42 6.22 -6.92
CA ILE A 100 -5.97 6.29 -8.28
C ILE A 100 -5.72 4.98 -9.04
N VAL A 101 -4.54 4.38 -8.92
CA VAL A 101 -4.20 3.11 -9.61
C VAL A 101 -5.09 1.97 -9.13
N VAL A 102 -5.24 1.78 -7.82
CA VAL A 102 -6.17 0.77 -7.25
C VAL A 102 -7.60 1.01 -7.74
N GLN A 103 -8.03 2.28 -7.80
CA GLN A 103 -9.38 2.62 -8.26
C GLN A 103 -9.58 2.36 -9.76
N ILE A 104 -8.55 2.54 -10.59
CA ILE A 104 -8.60 2.18 -12.02
C ILE A 104 -8.77 0.66 -12.17
N TYR A 105 -8.10 -0.15 -11.34
CA TYR A 105 -8.26 -1.61 -11.36
C TYR A 105 -9.60 -2.09 -10.82
N LEU A 106 -10.21 -1.38 -9.86
CA LEU A 106 -11.50 -1.74 -9.26
C LEU A 106 -12.72 -1.19 -10.01
N LEU A 107 -12.55 -0.13 -10.80
CA LEU A 107 -13.62 0.50 -11.58
C LEU A 107 -14.39 -0.51 -12.48
N PRO A 108 -13.75 -1.45 -13.20
CA PRO A 108 -14.47 -2.46 -13.98
C PRO A 108 -15.37 -3.35 -13.12
N CYS A 109 -14.90 -3.76 -11.93
CA CYS A 109 -15.68 -4.55 -10.99
C CYS A 109 -16.89 -3.77 -10.46
N PHE A 110 -16.70 -2.49 -10.11
CA PHE A 110 -17.78 -1.60 -9.68
C PHE A 110 -18.85 -1.41 -10.77
N ILE A 111 -18.42 -1.16 -12.01
CA ILE A 111 -19.32 -1.01 -13.18
C ILE A 111 -20.15 -2.28 -13.40
N LEU A 112 -19.53 -3.47 -13.30
CA LEU A 112 -20.21 -4.75 -13.47
C LEU A 112 -21.24 -5.01 -12.36
N VAL A 113 -20.86 -4.87 -11.09
CA VAL A 113 -21.74 -5.15 -9.94
C VAL A 113 -22.93 -4.17 -9.91
N SER A 114 -22.67 -2.89 -10.13
CA SER A 114 -23.70 -1.87 -10.20
C SER A 114 -24.66 -2.06 -11.38
N GLY A 115 -24.13 -2.50 -12.53
CA GLY A 115 -24.93 -2.82 -13.71
C GLY A 115 -25.87 -3.99 -13.48
N VAL A 116 -25.38 -5.06 -12.83
CA VAL A 116 -26.21 -6.23 -12.45
C VAL A 116 -27.33 -5.82 -11.48
N LEU A 117 -27.04 -4.97 -10.50
CA LEU A 117 -28.05 -4.48 -9.55
C LEU A 117 -29.14 -3.65 -10.25
N CYS A 118 -28.77 -2.72 -11.11
CA CYS A 118 -29.72 -1.89 -11.86
C CYS A 118 -30.55 -2.72 -12.86
N PHE A 119 -29.92 -3.71 -13.51
CA PHE A 119 -30.59 -4.62 -14.44
C PHE A 119 -31.60 -5.55 -13.73
N ALA A 120 -31.23 -6.10 -12.58
CA ALA A 120 -32.13 -6.90 -11.74
C ALA A 120 -33.33 -6.05 -11.29
N GLY A 121 -33.07 -4.81 -10.90
CA GLY A 121 -34.09 -3.80 -10.65
C GLY A 121 -35.06 -3.65 -11.82
N TRP A 122 -34.55 -3.30 -12.99
CA TRP A 122 -35.37 -3.16 -14.20
C TRP A 122 -36.24 -4.39 -14.49
N ILE A 123 -35.68 -5.60 -14.43
CA ILE A 123 -36.43 -6.86 -14.66
C ILE A 123 -37.57 -7.01 -13.66
N ILE A 124 -37.30 -6.80 -12.36
CA ILE A 124 -38.30 -6.98 -11.31
C ILE A 124 -39.47 -6.00 -11.53
N MET A 125 -39.14 -4.75 -11.86
CA MET A 125 -40.11 -3.69 -12.09
C MET A 125 -40.92 -3.90 -13.39
N ASN A 126 -40.33 -4.55 -14.40
CA ASN A 126 -40.97 -4.84 -15.69
C ASN A 126 -41.81 -6.13 -15.68
N LYS A 127 -41.42 -7.17 -14.90
CA LYS A 127 -42.06 -8.50 -14.93
C LYS A 127 -42.92 -8.86 -13.71
N THR A 128 -42.75 -8.22 -12.55
CA THR A 128 -43.34 -8.76 -11.30
C THR A 128 -43.80 -7.66 -10.35
N TYR A 129 -45.07 -7.27 -10.46
CA TYR A 129 -45.72 -6.35 -9.52
C TYR A 129 -46.09 -7.06 -8.19
N LYS A 130 -45.15 -7.80 -7.58
CA LYS A 130 -45.35 -8.44 -6.26
C LYS A 130 -44.32 -7.92 -5.25
N ARG A 131 -44.78 -6.96 -4.44
CA ARG A 131 -44.07 -6.25 -3.34
C ARG A 131 -43.21 -7.16 -2.46
N THR A 132 -43.62 -8.40 -2.28
CA THR A 132 -43.02 -9.39 -1.39
C THR A 132 -41.80 -10.10 -1.99
N ALA A 133 -41.82 -10.47 -3.27
CA ALA A 133 -40.66 -11.08 -3.94
C ALA A 133 -39.50 -10.08 -4.05
N PHE A 134 -39.83 -8.81 -4.29
CA PHE A 134 -38.88 -7.70 -4.31
C PHE A 134 -38.20 -7.46 -2.97
N LYS A 135 -38.99 -7.34 -1.88
CA LYS A 135 -38.42 -7.19 -0.53
C LYS A 135 -37.49 -8.35 -0.20
N ALA A 136 -37.82 -9.58 -0.61
CA ALA A 136 -36.96 -10.75 -0.41
C ALA A 136 -35.64 -10.65 -1.21
N ILE A 137 -35.67 -10.34 -2.50
CA ILE A 137 -34.41 -10.24 -3.28
C ILE A 137 -33.49 -9.12 -2.75
N PHE A 138 -34.05 -7.97 -2.39
CA PHE A 138 -33.27 -6.84 -1.88
C PHE A 138 -32.61 -7.13 -0.52
N THR A 139 -33.38 -7.71 0.40
CA THR A 139 -32.89 -8.05 1.74
C THR A 139 -31.88 -9.20 1.69
N ALA A 140 -31.99 -10.09 0.70
CA ALA A 140 -30.98 -11.07 0.40
C ALA A 140 -29.67 -10.44 -0.08
N LEU A 141 -29.73 -9.50 -1.02
CA LEU A 141 -28.55 -8.77 -1.52
C LEU A 141 -27.87 -7.95 -0.42
N LEU A 142 -28.63 -7.24 0.42
CA LEU A 142 -28.09 -6.50 1.56
C LEU A 142 -27.35 -7.44 2.53
N SER A 143 -27.89 -8.64 2.73
CA SER A 143 -27.28 -9.64 3.61
C SER A 143 -25.99 -10.21 3.04
N ILE A 144 -25.97 -10.51 1.73
CA ILE A 144 -24.80 -11.01 1.00
C ILE A 144 -23.69 -9.96 0.96
N ILE A 145 -24.02 -8.70 0.64
CA ILE A 145 -23.06 -7.58 0.62
C ILE A 145 -22.50 -7.36 2.03
N GLY A 146 -23.34 -7.40 3.06
CA GLY A 146 -22.91 -7.33 4.46
C GLY A 146 -21.94 -8.46 4.84
N ALA A 147 -22.23 -9.69 4.44
CA ALA A 147 -21.36 -10.83 4.71
C ALA A 147 -20.00 -10.73 3.99
N ILE A 148 -20.00 -10.41 2.69
CA ILE A 148 -18.76 -10.24 1.92
C ILE A 148 -17.94 -9.06 2.46
N GLY A 149 -18.59 -7.93 2.78
CA GLY A 149 -17.93 -6.76 3.35
C GLY A 149 -17.36 -7.00 4.74
N ALA A 150 -18.02 -7.80 5.58
CA ALA A 150 -17.49 -8.19 6.89
C ALA A 150 -16.29 -9.11 6.76
N ALA A 151 -16.34 -10.11 5.87
CA ALA A 151 -15.24 -11.03 5.59
C ALA A 151 -14.01 -10.32 5.03
N ALA A 152 -14.20 -9.37 4.10
CA ALA A 152 -13.11 -8.55 3.57
C ALA A 152 -12.46 -7.68 4.67
N ASN A 153 -13.25 -7.11 5.59
CA ASN A 153 -12.70 -6.29 6.68
C ASN A 153 -11.88 -7.08 7.70
N ILE A 154 -12.28 -8.33 8.02
CA ILE A 154 -11.52 -9.22 8.90
C ILE A 154 -10.11 -9.49 8.34
N ASN A 155 -10.02 -9.83 7.06
CA ASN A 155 -8.77 -10.27 6.45
C ASN A 155 -7.84 -9.13 6.02
N ILE A 156 -8.38 -7.94 5.73
CA ILE A 156 -7.58 -6.74 5.40
C ILE A 156 -7.11 -6.00 6.68
N GLY A 157 -7.47 -6.49 7.88
CA GLY A 157 -7.04 -5.91 9.15
C GLY A 157 -7.58 -4.50 9.39
N LYS A 158 -8.81 -4.22 8.92
CA LYS A 158 -9.45 -2.90 9.02
C LYS A 158 -10.11 -2.68 10.39
N ASN A 159 -10.38 -1.41 10.72
CA ASN A 159 -11.01 -0.96 11.96
C ASN A 159 -12.27 -1.76 12.35
N VAL A 160 -12.53 -1.88 13.66
CA VAL A 160 -13.70 -2.60 14.21
C VAL A 160 -15.02 -1.97 13.76
N VAL A 161 -15.04 -0.66 13.49
CA VAL A 161 -16.24 0.11 13.13
C VAL A 161 -16.86 -0.35 11.79
N PRO A 162 -16.16 -0.34 10.64
CA PRO A 162 -16.72 -0.85 9.38
C PRO A 162 -17.12 -2.32 9.47
N PHE A 163 -16.37 -3.15 10.21
CA PHE A 163 -16.73 -4.54 10.46
C PHE A 163 -18.11 -4.66 11.16
N VAL A 164 -18.34 -3.88 12.23
CA VAL A 164 -19.62 -3.86 12.94
C VAL A 164 -20.75 -3.37 12.04
N ILE A 165 -20.49 -2.38 11.17
CA ILE A 165 -21.48 -1.89 10.19
C ILE A 165 -21.86 -3.00 9.20
N PHE A 166 -20.89 -3.70 8.62
CA PHE A 166 -21.15 -4.77 7.63
C PHE A 166 -21.83 -6.00 8.25
N ILE A 167 -21.46 -6.38 9.48
CA ILE A 167 -22.20 -7.40 10.24
C ILE A 167 -23.63 -6.94 10.52
N GLY A 168 -23.81 -5.68 10.91
CA GLY A 168 -25.13 -5.09 11.10
C GLY A 168 -25.99 -5.20 9.84
N LEU A 169 -25.44 -4.85 8.67
CA LEU A 169 -26.10 -5.01 7.37
C LEU A 169 -26.43 -6.47 7.05
N ALA A 170 -25.51 -7.40 7.35
CA ALA A 170 -25.72 -8.84 7.13
C ALA A 170 -26.92 -9.36 7.94
N ILE A 171 -26.94 -9.03 9.24
CA ILE A 171 -27.98 -9.46 10.19
C ILE A 171 -29.32 -8.80 9.89
N VAL A 172 -29.33 -7.47 9.69
CA VAL A 172 -30.56 -6.73 9.37
C VAL A 172 -31.14 -7.18 8.04
N GLY A 173 -30.29 -7.41 7.03
CA GLY A 173 -30.70 -8.00 5.75
C GLY A 173 -31.36 -9.36 5.93
N CYS A 174 -30.75 -10.28 6.67
CA CYS A 174 -31.32 -11.60 6.99
C CYS A 174 -32.68 -11.51 7.70
N LEU A 175 -32.81 -10.64 8.71
CA LEU A 175 -34.05 -10.44 9.45
C LEU A 175 -35.18 -9.89 8.56
N LEU A 176 -34.85 -8.90 7.74
CA LEU A 176 -35.80 -8.32 6.79
C LEU A 176 -36.19 -9.30 5.68
N PHE A 177 -35.27 -10.17 5.23
CA PHE A 177 -35.55 -11.26 4.29
C PHE A 177 -36.58 -12.24 4.83
N HIS A 178 -36.35 -12.69 6.06
CA HIS A 178 -37.22 -13.63 6.74
C HIS A 178 -38.63 -13.04 6.96
N LYS A 179 -38.72 -11.76 7.32
CA LYS A 179 -39.99 -11.03 7.47
C LYS A 179 -40.71 -10.86 6.12
N SER A 180 -39.97 -10.63 5.04
CA SER A 180 -40.52 -10.42 3.71
C SER A 180 -41.12 -11.68 3.09
N LEU A 181 -40.59 -12.85 3.43
CA LEU A 181 -41.15 -14.12 3.01
C LEU A 181 -42.35 -14.59 3.86
N LYS A 182 -42.54 -14.02 5.07
CA LYS A 182 -43.70 -14.31 5.94
C LYS A 182 -45.02 -13.84 5.33
N ASP A 183 -45.01 -12.69 4.67
CA ASP A 183 -46.20 -12.09 4.02
C ASP A 183 -46.65 -12.84 2.74
N ILE A 184 -45.82 -13.72 2.19
CA ILE A 184 -46.13 -14.50 0.97
C ILE A 184 -46.99 -15.73 1.29
N GLN A 185 -46.89 -16.26 2.51
CA GLN A 185 -47.44 -17.56 2.87
C GLN A 185 -48.71 -17.40 3.71
N GLY A 186 -49.82 -17.10 3.05
CA GLY A 186 -51.15 -16.99 3.66
C GLY A 186 -51.78 -18.32 4.10
N LYS A 187 -51.07 -19.21 4.81
CA LYS A 187 -51.66 -20.39 5.48
C LYS A 187 -51.03 -20.66 6.84
N SER A 188 -51.87 -20.97 7.83
CA SER A 188 -51.45 -21.22 9.22
C SER A 188 -50.67 -22.54 9.32
N PRO A 189 -49.80 -22.72 10.33
CA PRO A 189 -49.12 -24.00 10.61
C PRO A 189 -50.09 -25.19 10.73
N VAL A 190 -51.33 -24.92 11.16
CA VAL A 190 -52.40 -25.91 11.36
C VAL A 190 -52.95 -26.45 10.03
N ASP A 191 -53.06 -25.59 9.01
CA ASP A 191 -53.53 -26.00 7.68
C ASP A 191 -52.51 -26.87 6.94
N LEU A 192 -51.23 -26.70 7.27
CA LEU A 192 -50.10 -27.47 6.73
C LEU A 192 -50.00 -28.87 7.35
N TRP A 193 -50.37 -29.02 8.62
CA TRP A 193 -50.45 -30.32 9.28
C TRP A 193 -51.57 -31.17 8.69
N LYS A 194 -52.73 -30.56 8.40
CA LYS A 194 -53.82 -31.20 7.63
C LYS A 194 -53.37 -31.61 6.22
N LEU A 195 -52.57 -30.80 5.55
CA LEU A 195 -52.06 -31.10 4.20
C LEU A 195 -51.02 -32.23 4.18
N ARG A 196 -50.12 -32.28 5.18
CA ARG A 196 -49.18 -33.41 5.36
C ARG A 196 -49.90 -34.71 5.70
N LYS A 197 -50.92 -34.64 6.57
CA LYS A 197 -51.75 -35.79 6.95
C LYS A 197 -52.51 -36.35 5.73
N ALA A 198 -53.11 -35.48 4.93
CA ALA A 198 -53.74 -35.85 3.66
C ALA A 198 -52.75 -36.48 2.67
N LYS A 199 -51.51 -35.97 2.57
CA LYS A 199 -50.45 -36.55 1.71
C LYS A 199 -50.06 -37.97 2.15
N TYR A 200 -49.94 -38.19 3.46
CA TYR A 200 -49.60 -39.49 4.04
C TYR A 200 -50.73 -40.51 3.86
N GLU A 201 -51.98 -40.09 4.01
CA GLU A 201 -53.18 -40.91 3.77
C GLU A 201 -53.33 -41.25 2.27
N THR A 202 -53.08 -40.31 1.35
CA THR A 202 -53.11 -40.58 -0.11
C THR A 202 -51.99 -41.50 -0.60
N TRP A 203 -50.82 -41.48 0.06
CA TRP A 203 -49.71 -42.38 -0.28
C TRP A 203 -49.98 -43.82 0.22
N ARG A 204 -50.72 -43.96 1.33
CA ARG A 204 -51.15 -45.24 1.89
C ARG A 204 -52.20 -45.95 1.03
N ASP A 205 -53.07 -45.19 0.36
CA ASP A 205 -54.19 -45.71 -0.43
C ASP A 205 -53.87 -45.93 -1.93
N GLY A 206 -52.60 -45.80 -2.35
CA GLY A 206 -52.14 -46.20 -3.68
C GLY A 206 -52.71 -45.41 -4.87
N LYS A 207 -53.42 -44.30 -4.65
CA LYS A 207 -53.93 -43.43 -5.72
C LYS A 207 -52.96 -42.29 -6.01
N ALA A 208 -52.17 -42.45 -7.05
CA ALA A 208 -51.27 -41.41 -7.55
C ALA A 208 -52.06 -40.29 -8.27
N ASN A 209 -52.57 -39.33 -7.52
CA ASN A 209 -52.87 -38.00 -8.07
C ASN A 209 -51.69 -37.08 -7.74
N GLN A 210 -51.03 -36.56 -8.78
CA GLN A 210 -50.01 -35.53 -8.67
C GLN A 210 -50.62 -34.30 -7.96
N VAL A 211 -50.33 -34.16 -6.67
CA VAL A 211 -50.55 -32.89 -5.97
C VAL A 211 -49.59 -31.90 -6.60
N SER A 212 -50.12 -30.96 -7.39
CA SER A 212 -49.32 -29.89 -7.98
C SER A 212 -48.57 -29.17 -6.85
N LEU A 213 -47.24 -29.18 -6.92
CA LEU A 213 -46.41 -28.32 -6.09
C LEU A 213 -46.92 -26.90 -6.31
N SER A 214 -47.41 -26.25 -5.26
CA SER A 214 -47.72 -24.83 -5.37
C SER A 214 -46.40 -24.12 -5.64
N GLY A 215 -46.40 -23.14 -6.56
CA GLY A 215 -45.22 -22.32 -6.86
C GLY A 215 -44.70 -21.47 -5.69
N ASN A 216 -45.04 -21.79 -4.44
CA ASN A 216 -44.55 -21.15 -3.23
C ASN A 216 -43.74 -22.10 -2.31
N ASP A 217 -43.65 -23.41 -2.61
CA ASP A 217 -42.92 -24.38 -1.77
C ASP A 217 -41.39 -24.19 -1.82
N TYR A 218 -40.84 -23.75 -2.96
CA TYR A 218 -39.41 -23.43 -3.06
C TYR A 218 -39.02 -22.19 -2.24
N LEU A 219 -39.93 -21.23 -2.05
CA LEU A 219 -39.70 -20.04 -1.21
C LEU A 219 -39.59 -20.40 0.28
N TYR A 220 -40.25 -21.48 0.72
CA TYR A 220 -40.11 -22.01 2.08
C TYR A 220 -38.73 -22.62 2.30
N GLY A 221 -38.26 -23.44 1.35
CA GLY A 221 -36.91 -24.01 1.39
C GLY A 221 -35.84 -22.92 1.36
N LEU A 222 -36.00 -21.91 0.50
CA LEU A 222 -35.12 -20.74 0.43
C LEU A 222 -35.07 -20.00 1.78
N ARG A 223 -36.22 -19.78 2.45
CA ARG A 223 -36.29 -19.10 3.75
C ARG A 223 -35.51 -19.82 4.85
N GLN A 224 -35.50 -21.15 4.85
CA GLN A 224 -34.78 -21.96 5.84
C GLN A 224 -33.29 -22.03 5.56
N ILE A 225 -32.90 -22.10 4.29
CA ILE A 225 -31.49 -22.30 3.89
C ILE A 225 -30.73 -20.97 3.80
N PHE A 226 -31.43 -19.84 3.60
CA PHE A 226 -30.79 -18.53 3.37
C PHE A 226 -29.77 -18.09 4.44
N PRO A 227 -30.04 -18.20 5.76
CA PRO A 227 -29.04 -17.87 6.78
C PRO A 227 -27.79 -18.74 6.70
N PHE A 228 -27.94 -20.03 6.34
CA PHE A 228 -26.81 -20.95 6.13
C PHE A 228 -26.04 -20.62 4.86
N MET A 229 -26.71 -20.17 3.79
CA MET A 229 -26.04 -19.65 2.60
C MET A 229 -25.22 -18.40 2.92
N VAL A 230 -25.77 -17.45 3.69
CA VAL A 230 -25.04 -16.23 4.09
C VAL A 230 -23.85 -16.56 4.98
N ALA A 231 -24.00 -17.48 5.94
CA ALA A 231 -22.89 -17.96 6.77
C ALA A 231 -21.83 -18.70 5.94
N GLY A 232 -22.24 -19.54 5.00
CA GLY A 232 -21.33 -20.23 4.07
C GLY A 232 -20.59 -19.28 3.14
N LEU A 233 -21.26 -18.25 2.61
CA LEU A 233 -20.66 -17.16 1.83
C LEU A 233 -19.67 -16.36 2.66
N PHE A 234 -20.00 -16.02 3.91
CA PHE A 234 -19.09 -15.37 4.83
C PHE A 234 -17.83 -16.22 5.06
N ILE A 235 -17.99 -17.52 5.37
CA ILE A 235 -16.86 -18.44 5.58
C ILE A 235 -16.03 -18.54 4.30
N LEU A 236 -16.65 -18.79 3.15
CA LEU A 236 -15.97 -18.90 1.85
C LEU A 236 -15.22 -17.61 1.49
N SER A 237 -15.83 -16.45 1.73
CA SER A 237 -15.17 -15.15 1.56
C SER A 237 -14.02 -14.98 2.54
N CYS A 238 -14.16 -15.40 3.80
CA CYS A 238 -13.06 -15.40 4.76
C CYS A 238 -11.90 -16.29 4.27
N THR A 239 -12.18 -17.44 3.65
CA THR A 239 -11.13 -18.30 3.07
C THR A 239 -10.51 -17.66 1.83
N LEU A 240 -11.31 -17.11 0.91
CA LEU A 240 -10.84 -16.46 -0.31
C LEU A 240 -9.99 -15.22 -0.03
N PHE A 241 -10.41 -14.36 0.89
CA PHE A 241 -9.64 -13.18 1.30
C PHE A 241 -8.51 -13.53 2.27
N GLY A 242 -8.61 -14.64 3.01
CA GLY A 242 -7.57 -15.12 3.92
C GLY A 242 -6.41 -15.81 3.19
N LEU A 243 -6.66 -16.43 2.02
CA LEU A 243 -5.64 -17.01 1.13
C LEU A 243 -4.62 -15.97 0.61
N PHE A 244 -4.96 -14.68 0.65
CA PHE A 244 -4.07 -13.56 0.30
C PHE A 244 -3.43 -12.87 1.52
N SER A 245 -3.58 -13.42 2.72
CA SER A 245 -2.88 -12.96 3.92
C SER A 245 -1.76 -13.96 4.23
N PRO A 246 -0.52 -13.72 3.77
CA PRO A 246 0.62 -14.46 4.30
C PRO A 246 0.73 -14.15 5.80
N ASP A 247 1.09 -15.17 6.59
CA ASP A 247 1.18 -15.15 8.05
C ASP A 247 1.60 -13.78 8.65
N GLN A 248 0.63 -13.11 9.30
CA GLN A 248 0.71 -11.76 9.90
C GLN A 248 1.69 -11.61 11.09
N SER A 249 2.67 -12.50 11.28
CA SER A 249 3.66 -12.33 12.36
C SER A 249 4.74 -11.29 12.03
N ASN A 250 4.92 -10.98 10.76
CA ASN A 250 6.09 -10.28 10.23
C ASN A 250 5.77 -9.07 9.34
N GLU A 251 4.50 -8.69 9.19
CA GLU A 251 4.07 -7.49 8.48
C GLU A 251 3.07 -6.71 9.34
N TRP A 252 3.18 -5.39 9.35
CA TRP A 252 2.24 -4.53 10.08
C TRP A 252 2.09 -3.15 9.43
N LYS A 253 0.92 -2.52 9.63
CA LYS A 253 0.67 -1.13 9.18
C LYS A 253 1.65 -0.15 9.83
N ALA A 254 2.24 0.73 9.03
CA ALA A 254 3.21 1.75 9.46
C ALA A 254 2.52 2.97 10.09
N LYS A 255 1.71 2.77 11.14
CA LYS A 255 0.84 3.82 11.70
C LYS A 255 1.62 5.08 12.08
N GLY A 256 1.20 6.23 11.57
CA GLY A 256 1.78 7.54 11.88
C GLY A 256 2.92 7.96 10.98
N LEU A 257 3.47 7.05 10.16
CA LEU A 257 4.44 7.36 9.12
C LEU A 257 3.69 7.98 7.93
N VAL A 258 4.12 9.12 7.42
CA VAL A 258 3.42 9.79 6.31
C VAL A 258 4.45 10.35 5.33
N GLY A 259 4.06 10.46 4.05
CA GLY A 259 4.90 11.03 3.00
C GLY A 259 5.76 10.01 2.26
N ASN A 260 6.71 10.53 1.49
CA ASN A 260 7.68 9.75 0.73
C ASN A 260 8.89 9.42 1.62
N VAL A 261 8.81 8.27 2.27
CA VAL A 261 9.85 7.71 3.14
C VAL A 261 11.07 7.36 2.28
N SER A 262 12.18 8.07 2.49
CA SER A 262 13.42 7.84 1.76
C SER A 262 14.35 6.87 2.47
N ASP A 263 14.32 6.86 3.81
CA ASP A 263 15.26 6.12 4.62
C ASP A 263 14.59 5.54 5.87
N LEU A 264 15.07 4.37 6.26
CA LEU A 264 14.56 3.58 7.37
C LEU A 264 15.74 2.93 8.07
N TYR A 265 15.85 3.13 9.39
CA TYR A 265 16.87 2.53 10.24
C TYR A 265 16.23 1.91 11.47
N ILE A 266 16.63 0.69 11.83
CA ILE A 266 16.23 -0.01 13.06
C ILE A 266 17.49 -0.23 13.92
N PHE A 267 17.41 0.11 15.22
CA PHE A 267 18.58 0.17 16.12
C PHE A 267 18.63 -0.96 17.14
N ASP A 268 17.52 -1.28 17.81
CA ASP A 268 17.44 -2.34 18.83
C ASP A 268 15.97 -2.58 19.26
N ASP A 269 15.55 -3.84 19.46
CA ASP A 269 14.31 -4.35 20.10
C ASP A 269 13.00 -3.51 19.97
N GLY A 270 12.89 -2.72 18.91
CA GLY A 270 11.73 -1.88 18.64
C GLY A 270 12.06 -0.43 18.25
N LYS A 271 13.28 0.05 18.42
CA LYS A 271 13.62 1.44 18.11
C LYS A 271 14.04 1.64 16.67
N GLY A 272 13.62 2.76 16.09
CA GLY A 272 13.91 3.07 14.69
C GLY A 272 13.72 4.55 14.35
N ILE A 273 14.35 4.96 13.25
CA ILE A 273 14.25 6.28 12.64
C ILE A 273 13.78 6.08 11.21
N ALA A 274 12.81 6.88 10.78
CA ALA A 274 12.44 6.99 9.38
C ALA A 274 12.48 8.45 8.96
N ILE A 275 13.04 8.71 7.78
CA ILE A 275 13.11 10.04 7.18
C ILE A 275 12.15 10.06 5.99
N SER A 276 11.28 11.07 5.95
CA SER A 276 10.26 11.21 4.94
C SER A 276 10.17 12.64 4.43
N SER A 277 9.76 12.78 3.18
CA SER A 277 9.52 14.08 2.54
C SER A 277 8.06 14.17 2.08
N LEU A 278 7.43 15.32 2.35
CA LEU A 278 6.08 15.64 1.94
C LEU A 278 6.13 16.74 0.89
N ARG A 279 5.46 16.53 -0.25
CA ARG A 279 5.39 17.50 -1.34
C ARG A 279 3.95 17.84 -1.68
N TYR A 280 3.53 19.08 -1.44
CA TYR A 280 2.20 19.60 -1.77
C TYR A 280 2.21 20.49 -3.02
N MET A 281 1.06 20.65 -3.67
CA MET A 281 0.91 21.53 -4.84
C MET A 281 0.95 23.04 -4.50
N ASN A 282 0.63 23.44 -3.27
CA ASN A 282 0.39 24.86 -2.94
C ASN A 282 1.31 25.49 -1.87
N HIS A 283 2.27 24.79 -1.26
CA HIS A 283 3.38 25.34 -0.42
C HIS A 283 4.36 24.21 0.03
N PRO A 284 5.57 24.54 0.54
CA PRO A 284 6.87 23.96 0.15
C PRO A 284 7.10 22.51 0.59
N ASP A 285 8.16 21.91 0.04
CA ASP A 285 8.68 20.63 0.52
C ASP A 285 8.83 20.66 2.06
N THR A 286 8.40 19.59 2.74
CA THR A 286 8.57 19.42 4.19
C THR A 286 9.33 18.13 4.47
N ALA A 287 10.47 18.24 5.15
CA ALA A 287 11.19 17.09 5.69
C ALA A 287 10.60 16.72 7.05
N THR A 288 10.42 15.41 7.27
CA THR A 288 9.87 14.87 8.51
C THR A 288 10.71 13.70 8.98
N VAL A 289 10.94 13.67 10.29
CA VAL A 289 11.66 12.59 10.96
C VAL A 289 10.69 11.93 11.92
N TYR A 290 10.59 10.61 11.81
CA TYR A 290 9.76 9.79 12.66
C TYR A 290 10.62 8.87 13.51
N LEU A 291 10.22 8.70 14.75
CA LEU A 291 10.78 7.72 15.67
C LEU A 291 9.78 6.60 15.91
N THR A 292 10.28 5.39 16.10
CA THR A 292 9.48 4.26 16.57
C THR A 292 10.14 3.67 17.81
N GLU A 293 9.34 3.14 18.73
CA GLU A 293 9.80 2.37 19.90
C GLU A 293 9.25 0.94 19.92
N ASN A 294 8.52 0.52 18.88
CA ASN A 294 7.83 -0.78 18.82
C ASN A 294 8.04 -1.54 17.50
N GLY A 295 9.21 -1.35 16.91
CA GLY A 295 9.74 -2.08 15.78
C GLY A 295 9.19 -1.58 14.47
N GLY A 296 8.76 -0.32 14.39
CA GLY A 296 8.12 0.26 13.21
C GLY A 296 6.61 0.03 13.14
N ARG A 297 5.97 -0.45 14.22
CA ARG A 297 4.50 -0.63 14.30
C ARG A 297 3.74 0.68 14.49
N LYS A 298 4.38 1.63 15.14
CA LYS A 298 3.91 2.99 15.35
C LYS A 298 5.09 3.93 15.19
N TRP A 299 4.88 4.97 14.39
CA TRP A 299 5.83 6.02 14.09
C TRP A 299 5.28 7.31 14.67
N ASP A 300 6.01 7.87 15.61
CA ASP A 300 5.71 9.13 16.25
C ASP A 300 6.52 10.22 15.56
N LEU A 301 5.83 11.31 15.17
CA LEU A 301 6.48 12.47 14.58
C LEU A 301 7.43 13.07 15.62
N PHE A 302 8.72 13.12 15.26
CA PHE A 302 9.75 13.67 16.12
C PHE A 302 10.10 15.09 15.69
N ILE A 303 10.37 15.28 14.40
CA ILE A 303 10.72 16.58 13.81
C ILE A 303 9.91 16.78 12.55
N GLU A 304 9.37 17.99 12.39
CA GLU A 304 8.76 18.48 11.16
C GLU A 304 9.44 19.79 10.78
N LEU A 305 9.90 19.87 9.53
CA LEU A 305 10.72 20.97 9.02
C LEU A 305 10.03 21.59 7.81
N PRO A 306 9.11 22.55 8.03
CA PRO A 306 8.42 23.23 6.95
C PRO A 306 9.42 24.01 6.08
N GLY A 307 9.33 23.86 4.75
CA GLY A 307 10.23 24.55 3.82
C GLY A 307 11.53 23.80 3.51
N TYR A 308 11.73 22.64 4.13
CA TYR A 308 12.86 21.77 3.86
C TYR A 308 12.50 20.67 2.85
N GLY A 309 13.33 20.56 1.83
CA GLY A 309 13.29 19.59 0.74
C GLY A 309 13.49 18.14 1.15
N ARG A 310 13.86 17.34 0.15
CA ARG A 310 14.21 15.94 0.37
C ARG A 310 15.54 15.82 1.14
N ALA A 311 15.66 14.79 1.96
CA ALA A 311 16.94 14.38 2.54
C ALA A 311 17.77 13.59 1.52
N PHE A 312 19.08 13.80 1.55
CA PHE A 312 20.05 13.19 0.64
C PHE A 312 21.23 12.63 1.44
N ASN A 313 21.92 11.66 0.83
CA ASN A 313 23.19 11.12 1.31
C ASN A 313 23.16 10.74 2.79
N THR A 314 22.18 9.95 3.18
CA THR A 314 22.01 9.47 4.56
C THR A 314 23.16 8.56 4.96
N VAL A 315 23.80 8.85 6.09
CA VAL A 315 24.91 8.07 6.65
C VAL A 315 24.60 7.76 8.10
N ARG A 316 24.70 6.48 8.46
CA ARG A 316 24.58 6.03 9.84
C ARG A 316 25.97 5.81 10.42
N ILE A 317 26.23 6.41 11.58
CA ILE A 317 27.46 6.20 12.37
C ILE A 317 27.01 5.86 13.78
N ASN A 318 27.31 4.63 14.21
CA ASN A 318 26.79 4.08 15.47
C ASN A 318 25.24 4.17 15.50
N ASP A 319 24.69 4.90 16.48
CA ASP A 319 23.26 5.12 16.62
C ASP A 319 22.79 6.50 16.14
N ASP A 320 23.69 7.28 15.52
CA ASP A 320 23.43 8.60 14.98
C ASP A 320 23.20 8.49 13.46
N VAL A 321 22.14 9.13 12.97
CA VAL A 321 21.82 9.23 11.55
C VAL A 321 22.09 10.66 11.10
N TYR A 322 22.96 10.80 10.11
CA TYR A 322 23.32 12.06 9.49
C TYR A 322 22.70 12.15 8.10
N CYS A 323 22.25 13.33 7.72
CA CYS A 323 21.70 13.56 6.38
C CYS A 323 21.93 15.00 5.92
N ALA A 324 21.96 15.18 4.60
CA ALA A 324 21.94 16.50 3.99
C ALA A 324 20.51 16.84 3.58
N ILE A 325 19.96 17.94 4.08
CA ILE A 325 18.60 18.36 3.80
C ILE A 325 18.65 19.65 2.99
N GLN A 326 17.87 19.70 1.91
CA GLN A 326 17.73 20.92 1.12
C GLN A 326 16.86 21.93 1.86
N HIS A 327 17.27 23.19 1.91
CA HIS A 327 16.48 24.29 2.44
C HIS A 327 16.62 25.49 1.50
N HIS A 328 15.52 25.86 0.84
CA HIS A 328 15.53 26.84 -0.26
C HIS A 328 16.54 26.45 -1.36
N SER A 329 17.56 27.29 -1.60
CA SER A 329 18.63 27.09 -2.57
C SER A 329 19.94 26.57 -1.95
N ALA A 330 19.92 26.18 -0.67
CA ALA A 330 21.09 25.65 0.03
C ALA A 330 20.81 24.23 0.56
N TYR A 331 21.88 23.53 0.91
CA TYR A 331 21.85 22.28 1.65
C TYR A 331 22.50 22.49 3.01
N GLU A 332 21.95 21.86 4.03
CA GLU A 332 22.39 21.90 5.42
C GLU A 332 22.54 20.45 5.92
N ILE A 333 23.38 20.21 6.93
CA ILE A 333 23.59 18.87 7.50
C ILE A 333 22.83 18.78 8.83
N GLU A 334 22.04 17.72 8.99
CA GLU A 334 21.33 17.40 10.23
C GLU A 334 21.81 16.07 10.79
N THR A 335 21.90 15.97 12.12
CA THR A 335 22.07 14.73 12.87
C THR A 335 20.84 14.43 13.69
N ILE A 336 20.39 13.17 13.68
CA ILE A 336 19.30 12.65 14.50
C ILE A 336 19.80 11.42 15.26
N ASN A 337 19.65 11.42 16.58
CA ASN A 337 19.93 10.28 17.44
C ASN A 337 18.62 9.55 17.79
N HIS A 338 18.68 8.22 17.94
CA HIS A 338 17.56 7.37 18.41
C HIS A 338 16.94 7.78 19.77
N LYS A 339 17.66 8.55 20.60
CA LYS A 339 17.18 9.13 21.87
C LYS A 339 16.33 10.39 21.68
N GLY A 340 16.05 10.78 20.43
CA GLY A 340 15.32 12.01 20.14
C GLY A 340 16.12 13.27 20.42
N SER A 341 17.43 13.23 20.18
CA SER A 341 18.28 14.43 20.15
C SER A 341 18.62 14.75 18.70
N ASN A 342 18.66 16.03 18.35
CA ASN A 342 19.06 16.48 17.03
C ASN A 342 20.02 17.67 17.09
N TRP A 343 20.88 17.76 16.08
CA TRP A 343 21.83 18.85 15.90
C TRP A 343 21.85 19.29 14.45
N TRP A 344 22.04 20.59 14.27
CA TRP A 344 22.01 21.26 12.97
C TRP A 344 23.35 21.94 12.75
N SER A 345 23.91 21.76 11.56
CA SER A 345 25.08 22.51 11.17
C SER A 345 24.72 23.94 10.77
N ASP A 346 25.59 24.90 11.11
CA ASP A 346 25.54 26.23 10.51
C ASP A 346 26.12 26.27 9.08
N PHE A 347 26.63 25.13 8.60
CA PHE A 347 27.20 24.99 7.25
C PHE A 347 26.12 25.05 6.18
N LYS A 348 26.32 25.90 5.17
CA LYS A 348 25.42 26.04 4.02
C LYS A 348 26.15 25.75 2.73
N PHE A 349 25.60 24.82 1.96
CA PHE A 349 26.20 24.37 0.70
C PHE A 349 25.30 24.73 -0.48
N ALA A 350 25.88 25.25 -1.56
CA ALA A 350 25.13 25.51 -2.80
C ALA A 350 24.77 24.22 -3.56
N ASN A 351 25.59 23.18 -3.38
CA ASN A 351 25.43 21.85 -3.97
C ASN A 351 25.35 20.81 -2.84
N PRO A 352 24.69 19.66 -3.06
CA PRO A 352 24.57 18.63 -2.02
C PRO A 352 25.96 18.10 -1.62
N PRO A 353 26.35 18.18 -0.34
CA PRO A 353 27.62 17.64 0.13
C PRO A 353 27.60 16.10 0.07
N ILE A 354 28.75 15.48 -0.17
CA ILE A 354 28.88 14.02 -0.13
C ILE A 354 29.29 13.64 1.29
N LEU A 355 28.37 13.00 2.03
CA LEU A 355 28.59 12.57 3.40
C LEU A 355 29.24 11.18 3.42
N PHE A 356 30.16 10.96 4.35
CA PHE A 356 30.80 9.65 4.57
C PHE A 356 31.29 9.51 6.02
N ALA A 357 31.42 8.26 6.46
CA ALA A 357 31.92 7.95 7.80
C ALA A 357 33.44 7.80 7.80
N HIS A 358 34.10 8.33 8.82
CA HIS A 358 35.49 8.04 9.13
C HIS A 358 35.61 7.79 10.64
N ASN A 359 35.79 6.52 11.00
CA ASN A 359 35.71 6.06 12.38
C ASN A 359 34.36 6.49 12.99
N ASP A 360 34.37 7.08 14.18
CA ASP A 360 33.17 7.57 14.88
C ASP A 360 32.80 9.02 14.53
N SER A 361 33.29 9.55 13.41
CA SER A 361 33.05 10.95 13.02
C SER A 361 32.44 11.04 11.62
N LEU A 362 31.48 11.96 11.49
CA LEU A 362 30.97 12.36 10.19
C LEU A 362 32.04 13.17 9.45
N CYS A 363 32.24 12.86 8.19
CA CYS A 363 32.99 13.67 7.26
C CYS A 363 32.11 14.05 6.06
N TYR A 364 32.46 15.14 5.39
CA TYR A 364 31.81 15.54 4.15
C TYR A 364 32.80 16.12 3.15
N ALA A 365 32.51 15.93 1.87
CA ALA A 365 33.23 16.57 0.77
C ALA A 365 32.36 17.67 0.14
N ALA A 366 32.93 18.87 0.04
CA ALA A 366 32.30 20.02 -0.60
C ALA A 366 33.35 20.81 -1.40
N ASN A 367 33.08 21.06 -2.68
CA ASN A 367 33.95 21.84 -3.58
C ASN A 367 35.41 21.35 -3.63
N GLY A 368 35.65 20.04 -3.55
CA GLY A 368 37.01 19.45 -3.58
C GLY A 368 37.77 19.50 -2.25
N ILE A 369 37.17 20.07 -1.20
CA ILE A 369 37.70 20.08 0.16
C ILE A 369 36.93 19.05 0.99
N PHE A 370 37.68 18.31 1.80
CA PHE A 370 37.15 17.27 2.67
C PHE A 370 37.27 17.75 4.10
N TYR A 371 36.18 17.61 4.85
CA TYR A 371 36.06 18.07 6.22
C TYR A 371 35.67 16.93 7.13
N ARG A 372 36.13 16.98 8.38
CA ARG A 372 35.65 16.15 9.49
C ARG A 372 34.91 17.05 10.47
N THR A 373 33.71 16.66 10.86
CA THR A 373 32.93 17.41 11.85
C THR A 373 33.12 16.86 13.24
N ASP A 374 32.89 17.71 14.23
CA ASP A 374 32.58 17.23 15.58
C ASP A 374 31.19 16.55 15.60
N ARG A 375 30.89 15.85 16.69
CA ARG A 375 29.62 15.12 16.84
C ARG A 375 28.39 16.05 16.81
N TYR A 376 28.55 17.31 17.23
CA TYR A 376 27.46 18.27 17.35
C TYR A 376 27.29 19.16 16.12
N LEU A 377 28.07 18.92 15.05
CA LEU A 377 28.06 19.71 13.81
C LEU A 377 28.35 21.20 13.99
N LYS A 378 29.12 21.56 15.02
CA LYS A 378 29.50 22.95 15.33
C LYS A 378 30.81 23.35 14.66
N GLU A 379 31.75 22.43 14.59
CA GLU A 379 33.09 22.66 14.10
C GLU A 379 33.41 21.64 13.00
N ALA A 380 34.15 22.10 11.99
CA ALA A 380 34.58 21.26 10.87
C ALA A 380 36.04 21.56 10.55
N ASP A 381 36.88 20.55 10.75
CA ASP A 381 38.30 20.61 10.43
C ASP A 381 38.53 20.12 9.01
N SER A 382 39.29 20.88 8.22
CA SER A 382 39.75 20.42 6.92
C SER A 382 40.71 19.24 7.12
N ILE A 383 40.39 18.11 6.49
CA ILE A 383 41.23 16.90 6.50
C ILE A 383 41.94 16.69 5.16
N GLY A 384 41.72 17.57 4.18
CA GLY A 384 42.40 17.54 2.89
C GLY A 384 41.74 18.43 1.85
N CYS A 385 42.55 18.96 0.93
CA CYS A 385 42.11 19.66 -0.26
C CYS A 385 42.71 18.94 -1.46
N TYR A 386 41.85 18.44 -2.35
CA TYR A 386 42.27 17.56 -3.43
C TYR A 386 41.95 18.16 -4.79
N SER A 387 42.76 17.78 -5.78
CA SER A 387 42.74 18.34 -7.14
C SER A 387 41.45 18.01 -7.91
N LEU A 388 40.86 16.85 -7.62
CA LEU A 388 39.68 16.33 -8.29
C LEU A 388 38.45 16.37 -7.37
N GLN A 389 37.27 16.55 -7.99
CA GLN A 389 36.00 16.49 -7.27
C GLN A 389 35.46 15.06 -7.23
N PRO A 390 35.08 14.55 -6.04
CA PRO A 390 34.42 13.26 -5.94
C PRO A 390 33.03 13.28 -6.56
N ALA A 391 32.67 12.21 -7.25
CA ALA A 391 31.32 11.93 -7.70
C ALA A 391 30.49 11.39 -6.53
N ASN A 392 29.19 11.68 -6.52
CA ASN A 392 28.26 11.15 -5.51
C ASN A 392 27.92 9.67 -5.77
N LYS A 393 28.92 8.81 -5.60
CA LYS A 393 28.87 7.36 -5.84
C LYS A 393 29.53 6.57 -4.69
N GLY A 394 29.60 7.20 -3.51
CA GLY A 394 30.24 6.66 -2.31
C GLY A 394 31.69 7.12 -2.13
N LEU A 395 32.05 7.36 -0.87
CA LEU A 395 33.40 7.62 -0.40
C LEU A 395 33.71 6.64 0.72
N ALA A 396 34.89 6.04 0.69
CA ALA A 396 35.32 5.08 1.69
C ALA A 396 36.68 5.48 2.25
N VAL A 397 36.76 5.64 3.58
CA VAL A 397 38.03 5.86 4.27
C VAL A 397 38.54 4.53 4.79
N VAL A 398 39.69 4.10 4.30
CA VAL A 398 40.33 2.83 4.68
C VAL A 398 41.75 3.13 5.07
N GLN A 399 42.11 2.77 6.30
CA GLN A 399 43.36 3.22 6.95
C GLN A 399 43.45 4.76 6.91
N ASN A 400 44.41 5.30 6.16
CA ASN A 400 44.60 6.74 5.98
C ASN A 400 44.24 7.23 4.57
N HIS A 401 43.69 6.34 3.73
CA HIS A 401 43.37 6.64 2.34
C HIS A 401 41.87 6.91 2.17
N ILE A 402 41.56 7.91 1.35
CA ILE A 402 40.19 8.25 0.97
C ILE A 402 39.97 7.81 -0.46
N PHE A 403 39.18 6.76 -0.65
CA PHE A 403 38.83 6.23 -1.97
C PHE A 403 37.47 6.74 -2.42
N GLY A 404 37.35 7.02 -3.71
CA GLY A 404 36.09 7.41 -4.33
C GLY A 404 36.16 7.43 -5.84
N PHE A 405 35.05 7.81 -6.46
CA PHE A 405 34.96 7.93 -7.91
C PHE A 405 35.11 9.38 -8.36
N THR A 406 35.77 9.59 -9.49
CA THR A 406 35.78 10.88 -10.20
C THR A 406 35.11 10.72 -11.56
N PHE A 407 34.48 11.78 -12.05
CA PHE A 407 33.85 11.77 -13.37
C PHE A 407 34.92 11.85 -14.46
N TYR A 408 34.85 10.96 -15.45
CA TYR A 408 35.79 10.87 -16.56
C TYR A 408 35.08 11.16 -17.90
N GLN A 409 35.49 12.24 -18.56
CA GLN A 409 34.75 12.84 -19.68
C GLN A 409 34.73 12.01 -20.98
N SER A 410 35.60 11.01 -21.17
CA SER A 410 35.63 10.23 -22.42
C SER A 410 35.93 8.75 -22.17
N PRO A 411 34.94 7.83 -22.29
CA PRO A 411 33.61 7.95 -22.89
C PRO A 411 32.51 7.94 -21.82
N GLY A 412 32.42 9.00 -21.00
CA GLY A 412 31.32 9.23 -20.04
C GLY A 412 31.19 8.16 -18.96
N GLY A 413 32.16 8.10 -18.05
CA GLY A 413 32.19 7.10 -16.98
C GLY A 413 32.79 7.61 -15.67
N TYR A 414 32.99 6.69 -14.73
CA TYR A 414 33.63 6.92 -13.45
C TYR A 414 34.95 6.16 -13.39
N ARG A 415 35.96 6.78 -12.78
CA ARG A 415 37.23 6.13 -12.49
C ARG A 415 37.47 6.14 -10.99
N LEU A 416 37.98 5.03 -10.48
CA LEU A 416 38.35 4.92 -9.07
C LEU A 416 39.63 5.73 -8.81
N TYR A 417 39.60 6.51 -7.75
CA TYR A 417 40.63 7.46 -7.39
C TYR A 417 40.93 7.35 -5.89
N ASP A 418 42.21 7.40 -5.56
CA ASP A 418 42.69 7.60 -4.21
C ASP A 418 43.02 9.08 -4.04
N PHE A 419 42.18 9.79 -3.31
CA PHE A 419 42.33 11.22 -3.08
C PHE A 419 43.57 11.52 -2.25
N THR A 420 43.87 10.68 -1.26
CA THR A 420 45.04 10.88 -0.38
C THR A 420 46.35 10.70 -1.13
N ALA A 421 46.42 9.72 -2.03
CA ALA A 421 47.60 9.49 -2.86
C ALA A 421 47.63 10.32 -4.15
N ASP A 422 46.61 11.13 -4.43
CA ASP A 422 46.42 11.92 -5.66
C ASP A 422 46.62 11.09 -6.94
N SER A 423 46.15 9.83 -6.94
CA SER A 423 46.40 8.90 -8.05
C SER A 423 45.20 8.01 -8.39
N TYR A 424 45.09 7.64 -9.67
CA TYR A 424 44.08 6.70 -10.13
C TYR A 424 44.48 5.27 -9.77
N ILE A 425 43.52 4.49 -9.28
CA ILE A 425 43.70 3.06 -9.08
C ILE A 425 43.55 2.38 -10.44
N ALA A 426 44.67 1.89 -10.97
CA ALA A 426 45.07 2.11 -12.35
C ALA A 426 44.17 1.51 -13.45
N ASP A 427 43.27 0.57 -13.18
CA ASP A 427 42.52 -0.13 -14.25
C ASP A 427 41.00 -0.18 -14.07
N PHE A 428 40.44 0.40 -13.00
CA PHE A 428 38.97 0.40 -12.84
C PHE A 428 38.32 1.61 -13.50
N SER A 429 37.43 1.34 -14.45
CA SER A 429 36.49 2.33 -14.96
C SER A 429 35.15 1.70 -15.26
N CYS A 430 34.07 2.43 -15.02
CA CYS A 430 32.72 1.97 -15.29
C CYS A 430 31.91 3.09 -15.97
N LYS A 431 30.93 2.74 -16.80
CA LYS A 431 30.05 3.71 -17.48
C LYS A 431 28.65 3.79 -16.88
N GLY A 432 28.24 2.77 -16.15
CA GLY A 432 26.93 2.70 -15.50
C GLY A 432 26.92 3.29 -14.09
N ASP A 433 25.81 3.07 -13.40
CA ASP A 433 25.74 3.35 -11.97
C ASP A 433 26.77 2.53 -11.20
N VAL A 434 27.30 3.15 -10.15
CA VAL A 434 28.33 2.56 -9.32
C VAL A 434 28.16 3.02 -7.88
N SER A 435 28.54 2.18 -6.93
CA SER A 435 28.59 2.50 -5.52
C SER A 435 29.81 1.88 -4.87
N LEU A 436 30.45 2.62 -3.98
CA LEU A 436 31.58 2.20 -3.15
C LEU A 436 31.22 2.29 -1.68
N ILE A 437 31.60 1.28 -0.90
CA ILE A 437 31.55 1.35 0.57
C ILE A 437 32.76 0.69 1.21
N LYS A 438 33.19 1.20 2.38
CA LYS A 438 34.18 0.51 3.22
C LYS A 438 33.61 -0.84 3.63
N SER A 439 34.44 -1.87 3.53
CA SER A 439 34.04 -3.24 3.87
C SER A 439 34.83 -3.83 5.02
N SER A 440 36.11 -3.48 5.15
CA SER A 440 36.94 -3.82 6.30
C SER A 440 38.00 -2.72 6.48
N ASP A 441 38.90 -2.89 7.44
CA ASP A 441 40.00 -1.93 7.64
C ASP A 441 41.01 -1.90 6.50
N ASN A 442 40.96 -2.88 5.58
CA ASN A 442 41.87 -2.94 4.43
C ASN A 442 41.14 -3.06 3.08
N THR A 443 39.81 -3.17 3.06
CA THR A 443 39.09 -3.45 1.83
C THR A 443 37.86 -2.56 1.62
N CYS A 444 37.56 -2.30 0.36
CA CYS A 444 36.32 -1.69 -0.09
C CYS A 444 35.55 -2.65 -1.00
N VAL A 445 34.22 -2.54 -0.97
CA VAL A 445 33.34 -3.22 -1.90
C VAL A 445 32.80 -2.21 -2.90
N ILE A 446 32.83 -2.60 -4.16
CA ILE A 446 32.29 -1.83 -5.28
C ILE A 446 31.19 -2.66 -5.93
N LEU A 447 30.06 -2.01 -6.20
CA LEU A 447 28.97 -2.56 -6.98
C LEU A 447 28.76 -1.66 -8.20
N THR A 448 28.73 -2.23 -9.40
CA THR A 448 28.57 -1.45 -10.64
C THR A 448 27.61 -2.11 -11.61
N GLN A 449 26.88 -1.28 -12.36
CA GLN A 449 26.03 -1.70 -13.45
C GLN A 449 26.84 -1.78 -14.76
N THR A 450 26.97 -2.99 -15.31
CA THR A 450 27.60 -3.26 -16.60
C THR A 450 26.54 -3.80 -17.57
N GLY A 451 26.01 -2.93 -18.42
CA GLY A 451 24.91 -3.31 -19.32
C GLY A 451 23.62 -3.61 -18.53
N ARG A 452 23.15 -4.85 -18.58
CA ARG A 452 21.96 -5.32 -17.84
C ARG A 452 22.28 -6.06 -16.54
N GLU A 453 23.56 -6.21 -16.23
CA GLU A 453 24.02 -7.01 -15.10
C GLU A 453 24.68 -6.11 -14.05
N VAL A 454 24.65 -6.59 -12.81
CA VAL A 454 25.36 -5.99 -11.69
C VAL A 454 26.59 -6.82 -11.40
N GLU A 455 27.74 -6.16 -11.28
CA GLU A 455 29.01 -6.78 -10.95
C GLU A 455 29.52 -6.27 -9.61
N SER A 456 30.03 -7.18 -8.79
CA SER A 456 30.69 -6.85 -7.52
C SER A 456 32.20 -7.03 -7.62
N TYR A 457 32.93 -6.08 -7.04
CA TYR A 457 34.37 -6.09 -6.95
C TYR A 457 34.81 -5.83 -5.51
N LEU A 458 35.87 -6.51 -5.10
CA LEU A 458 36.59 -6.27 -3.85
C LEU A 458 37.91 -5.58 -4.17
N LEU A 459 38.12 -4.41 -3.58
CA LEU A 459 39.37 -3.65 -3.64
C LEU A 459 40.20 -3.94 -2.39
N ASP A 460 41.40 -4.45 -2.58
CA ASP A 460 42.46 -4.50 -1.56
C ASP A 460 43.19 -3.15 -1.53
N CYS A 461 42.83 -2.31 -0.58
CA CYS A 461 43.28 -0.92 -0.51
C CYS A 461 44.81 -0.78 -0.37
N PRO A 462 45.51 -1.56 0.49
CA PRO A 462 46.98 -1.52 0.58
C PRO A 462 47.73 -1.78 -0.72
N THR A 463 47.23 -2.68 -1.56
CA THR A 463 47.91 -3.06 -2.81
C THR A 463 47.31 -2.34 -4.03
N GLY A 464 46.14 -1.73 -3.90
CA GLY A 464 45.34 -1.22 -5.01
C GLY A 464 44.79 -2.32 -5.92
N THR A 465 44.89 -3.59 -5.52
CA THR A 465 44.46 -4.73 -6.33
C THR A 465 42.96 -4.89 -6.27
N MET A 466 42.34 -5.13 -7.42
CA MET A 466 40.90 -5.27 -7.53
C MET A 466 40.54 -6.65 -8.06
N THR A 467 39.60 -7.31 -7.40
CA THR A 467 39.14 -8.65 -7.74
C THR A 467 37.64 -8.64 -7.97
N LYS A 468 37.18 -9.13 -9.12
CA LYS A 468 35.75 -9.36 -9.36
C LYS A 468 35.30 -10.54 -8.50
N THR A 469 34.32 -10.32 -7.62
CA THR A 469 33.81 -11.35 -6.71
C THR A 469 32.63 -12.09 -7.32
N GLU A 470 31.67 -11.35 -7.90
CA GLU A 470 30.44 -11.95 -8.40
C GLU A 470 29.76 -11.11 -9.49
N GLN A 471 28.81 -11.72 -10.20
CA GLN A 471 28.03 -11.11 -11.28
C GLN A 471 26.61 -11.63 -11.24
N PHE A 472 25.64 -10.72 -11.36
CA PHE A 472 24.22 -11.02 -11.22
C PHE A 472 23.41 -10.45 -12.38
N ASP A 473 22.43 -11.22 -12.85
CA ASP A 473 21.43 -10.78 -13.85
C ASP A 473 20.33 -9.93 -13.18
N PHE A 474 20.75 -8.78 -12.65
CA PHE A 474 19.89 -7.76 -12.06
C PHE A 474 20.34 -6.35 -12.50
N GLY A 475 19.42 -5.40 -12.39
CA GLY A 475 19.69 -3.96 -12.42
C GLY A 475 19.78 -3.38 -11.01
N MET A 476 20.75 -2.50 -10.81
CA MET A 476 20.96 -1.76 -9.57
C MET A 476 19.81 -0.76 -9.33
N MET A 477 19.17 -0.80 -8.16
CA MET A 477 18.13 0.19 -7.77
C MET A 477 18.63 1.18 -6.73
N GLU A 478 19.38 0.70 -5.74
CA GLU A 478 19.92 1.52 -4.66
C GLU A 478 21.45 1.39 -4.55
N PRO A 479 22.15 2.44 -4.06
CA PRO A 479 23.56 2.33 -3.70
C PRO A 479 23.80 1.28 -2.62
N LEU A 480 25.06 0.87 -2.45
CA LEU A 480 25.47 0.00 -1.36
C LEU A 480 25.22 0.69 -0.02
N ARG A 481 24.70 -0.08 0.92
CA ARG A 481 24.56 0.28 2.34
C ARG A 481 25.36 -0.72 3.17
N SER A 482 25.78 -0.30 4.35
CA SER A 482 26.43 -1.17 5.33
C SER A 482 25.80 -0.93 6.69
N GLU A 483 25.42 -2.02 7.36
CA GLU A 483 24.93 -2.00 8.73
C GLU A 483 25.65 -3.08 9.54
N GLY A 484 26.48 -2.65 10.49
CA GLY A 484 27.40 -3.54 11.20
C GLY A 484 28.37 -4.21 10.22
N SER A 485 28.41 -5.54 10.21
CA SER A 485 29.24 -6.34 9.29
C SER A 485 28.53 -6.69 7.98
N VAL A 486 27.27 -6.27 7.79
CA VAL A 486 26.47 -6.65 6.63
C VAL A 486 26.49 -5.55 5.59
N ILE A 487 26.89 -5.90 4.37
CA ILE A 487 26.82 -5.01 3.21
C ILE A 487 25.67 -5.46 2.34
N TYR A 488 24.85 -4.54 1.84
CA TYR A 488 23.68 -4.89 1.05
C TYR A 488 23.26 -3.80 0.06
N SER A 489 22.46 -4.20 -0.93
CA SER A 489 21.80 -3.30 -1.88
C SER A 489 20.50 -3.95 -2.40
N ILE A 490 19.51 -3.13 -2.72
CA ILE A 490 18.31 -3.58 -3.43
C ILE A 490 18.57 -3.55 -4.94
N VAL A 491 18.24 -4.66 -5.59
CA VAL A 491 18.31 -4.85 -7.04
C VAL A 491 16.99 -5.37 -7.60
N THR A 492 16.81 -5.28 -8.92
CA THR A 492 15.61 -5.80 -9.58
C THR A 492 15.97 -6.44 -10.91
N LYS A 493 15.23 -7.47 -11.36
CA LYS A 493 15.48 -8.06 -12.69
C LYS A 493 15.06 -7.12 -13.82
N ARG A 494 13.95 -6.40 -13.62
CA ARG A 494 13.38 -5.45 -14.59
C ARG A 494 12.64 -4.32 -13.86
N PRO A 495 12.47 -3.16 -14.49
CA PRO A 495 11.62 -2.10 -13.94
C PRO A 495 10.23 -2.66 -13.59
N ASN A 496 9.74 -2.34 -12.38
CA ASN A 496 8.45 -2.76 -11.84
C ASN A 496 8.27 -4.29 -11.63
N THR A 497 9.35 -5.05 -11.52
CA THR A 497 9.30 -6.46 -11.06
C THR A 497 9.69 -6.61 -9.59
N ASP A 498 9.52 -7.80 -9.04
CA ASP A 498 9.94 -8.14 -7.68
C ASP A 498 11.37 -7.66 -7.41
N SER A 499 11.52 -7.00 -6.26
CA SER A 499 12.81 -6.55 -5.76
C SER A 499 13.51 -7.71 -5.06
N TYR A 500 14.83 -7.71 -5.17
CA TYR A 500 15.72 -8.66 -4.51
C TYR A 500 16.69 -7.88 -3.66
N ILE A 501 17.08 -8.44 -2.53
CA ILE A 501 18.20 -7.93 -1.76
C ILE A 501 19.44 -8.76 -2.08
N LEU A 502 20.52 -8.08 -2.48
CA LEU A 502 21.86 -8.63 -2.48
C LEU A 502 22.49 -8.27 -1.15
N TYR A 503 22.99 -9.24 -0.41
CA TYR A 503 23.67 -9.00 0.86
C TYR A 503 24.88 -9.91 1.05
N SER A 504 25.89 -9.40 1.74
CA SER A 504 27.12 -10.10 2.09
C SER A 504 27.36 -9.98 3.59
N LEU A 505 27.71 -11.11 4.21
CA LEU A 505 28.01 -11.21 5.64
C LEU A 505 29.52 -11.27 5.93
N ASP A 506 30.34 -11.38 4.89
CA ASP A 506 31.78 -11.63 4.95
C ASP A 506 32.58 -10.54 4.25
N ALA A 507 32.12 -9.28 4.39
CA ALA A 507 32.79 -8.12 3.84
C ALA A 507 32.92 -8.18 2.30
N GLY A 508 31.82 -8.56 1.63
CA GLY A 508 31.69 -8.56 0.16
C GLY A 508 32.43 -9.66 -0.57
N LYS A 509 32.95 -10.68 0.14
CA LYS A 509 33.64 -11.81 -0.47
C LYS A 509 32.66 -12.80 -1.09
N THR A 510 31.53 -13.04 -0.44
CA THR A 510 30.43 -13.85 -0.94
C THR A 510 29.12 -13.08 -0.84
N TRP A 511 28.26 -13.25 -1.84
CA TRP A 511 26.94 -12.65 -1.85
C TRP A 511 25.83 -13.68 -1.76
N ASN A 512 24.75 -13.25 -1.11
CA ASN A 512 23.50 -13.97 -1.05
C ASN A 512 22.41 -13.11 -1.70
N THR A 513 21.47 -13.78 -2.34
CA THR A 513 20.29 -13.14 -2.92
C THR A 513 19.04 -13.63 -2.20
N HIS A 514 18.17 -12.70 -1.79
CA HIS A 514 16.88 -13.03 -1.19
C HIS A 514 15.76 -12.28 -1.92
N SER A 515 14.69 -13.00 -2.29
CA SER A 515 13.54 -12.39 -2.97
C SER A 515 12.64 -11.71 -1.96
N ILE A 516 12.30 -10.45 -2.22
CA ILE A 516 11.40 -9.69 -1.35
C ILE A 516 9.94 -9.85 -1.82
N ASN A 517 9.73 -10.30 -3.07
CA ASN A 517 8.41 -10.47 -3.72
C ASN A 517 7.57 -9.19 -3.73
N GLU A 518 8.24 -8.03 -3.71
CA GLU A 518 7.61 -6.71 -3.68
C GLU A 518 8.33 -5.78 -4.65
N SER A 519 7.58 -5.01 -5.44
CA SER A 519 8.14 -4.14 -6.48
C SER A 519 8.25 -2.66 -6.06
N HIS A 520 7.75 -2.31 -4.87
CA HIS A 520 7.60 -0.92 -4.42
C HIS A 520 8.26 -0.65 -3.07
N ILE A 521 9.51 -1.07 -2.94
CA ILE A 521 10.33 -0.82 -1.76
C ILE A 521 11.01 0.55 -1.92
N ARG A 522 10.82 1.41 -0.93
CA ARG A 522 11.42 2.77 -0.92
C ARG A 522 12.54 2.95 0.09
N ALA A 523 12.47 2.20 1.18
CA ALA A 523 13.42 2.30 2.27
C ALA A 523 13.56 0.93 2.92
N CYS A 524 14.79 0.56 3.26
CA CYS A 524 15.11 -0.71 3.90
C CYS A 524 16.33 -0.62 4.82
N CYS A 525 16.38 -1.53 5.79
CA CYS A 525 17.55 -1.77 6.63
C CYS A 525 17.66 -3.26 7.00
N ILE A 526 18.86 -3.70 7.32
CA ILE A 526 19.13 -5.03 7.87
C ILE A 526 19.56 -4.88 9.33
N HIS A 527 18.79 -5.47 10.23
CA HIS A 527 19.10 -5.46 11.64
C HIS A 527 18.90 -6.85 12.26
N ASN A 528 19.88 -7.32 13.03
CA ASN A 528 19.87 -8.61 13.73
C ASN A 528 19.45 -9.81 12.84
N GLY A 529 19.91 -9.86 11.60
CA GLY A 529 19.60 -10.94 10.65
C GLY A 529 18.19 -10.87 10.04
N TYR A 530 17.48 -9.76 10.24
CA TYR A 530 16.20 -9.48 9.59
C TYR A 530 16.34 -8.31 8.64
N LEU A 531 15.73 -8.45 7.46
CA LEU A 531 15.46 -7.35 6.54
C LEU A 531 14.16 -6.67 6.96
N TYR A 532 14.23 -5.38 7.26
CA TYR A 532 13.09 -4.49 7.44
C TYR A 532 12.95 -3.62 6.20
N PHE A 533 11.75 -3.55 5.64
CA PHE A 533 11.48 -2.67 4.51
C PHE A 533 10.10 -2.06 4.58
N TYR A 534 9.97 -0.87 4.00
CA TYR A 534 8.70 -0.14 3.91
C TYR A 534 8.08 -0.34 2.53
N ASN A 535 6.89 -0.94 2.50
CA ASN A 535 6.05 -1.03 1.31
C ASN A 535 5.19 0.23 1.21
N GLN A 536 5.55 1.14 0.30
CA GLN A 536 4.86 2.43 0.17
C GLN A 536 3.39 2.27 -0.26
N PHE A 537 3.08 1.24 -1.04
CA PHE A 537 1.75 1.02 -1.58
C PHE A 537 0.79 0.49 -0.51
N MET A 538 1.22 -0.56 0.19
CA MET A 538 0.44 -1.16 1.28
C MET A 538 0.49 -0.34 2.57
N HIS A 539 1.44 0.59 2.66
CA HIS A 539 1.72 1.37 3.85
C HIS A 539 2.01 0.47 5.07
N THR A 540 2.87 -0.53 4.83
CA THR A 540 3.26 -1.55 5.80
C THR A 540 4.77 -1.59 5.97
N ILE A 541 5.22 -1.89 7.18
CA ILE A 541 6.60 -2.34 7.42
C ILE A 541 6.57 -3.86 7.44
N CYS A 542 7.45 -4.43 6.64
CA CYS A 542 7.65 -5.87 6.54
C CYS A 542 8.98 -6.24 7.16
N ARG A 543 9.02 -7.34 7.89
CA ARG A 543 10.21 -7.92 8.51
C ARG A 543 10.39 -9.34 8.00
N GLN A 544 11.40 -9.56 7.18
CA GLN A 544 11.74 -10.88 6.67
C GLN A 544 13.03 -11.38 7.32
N LYS A 545 13.01 -12.61 7.81
CA LYS A 545 14.24 -13.25 8.28
C LYS A 545 15.12 -13.54 7.07
N LEU A 546 16.36 -13.09 7.10
CA LEU A 546 17.32 -13.49 6.10
C LEU A 546 17.74 -14.92 6.43
N GLU A 547 17.45 -15.84 5.51
CA GLU A 547 17.99 -17.20 5.61
C GLU A 547 19.49 -17.12 5.38
N ILE A 548 20.23 -16.97 6.47
CA ILE A 548 21.66 -17.24 6.48
C ILE A 548 21.80 -18.73 6.20
N LYS A 549 22.00 -19.08 4.93
CA LYS A 549 22.52 -20.39 4.60
C LYS A 549 23.91 -20.43 5.20
N ASN A 550 24.02 -20.99 6.41
CA ASN A 550 25.29 -21.29 7.02
C ASN A 550 26.13 -22.03 5.98
N LEU A 551 27.32 -21.48 5.71
CA LEU A 551 28.39 -22.10 4.93
C LEU A 551 28.71 -23.51 5.46
#